data_AF-C8N7Y3-F1
#
_entry.id   AF-C8N7Y3-F1
#
_cell.length_a   1.000
_cell.length_b   1.000
_cell.length_c   1.000
_cell.angle_alpha   90.00
_cell.angle_beta   90.00
_cell.angle_gamma   90.00
#
_symmetry.space_group_name_H-M   'P 1'
#
loop_
_entity.id
_entity.type
_entity.pdbx_description
1 polymer ?
#
loop_
_entity_poly.entity_id
_entity_poly.type
_entity_poly.pdbx_seq_one_letter_code
_entity_poly.pdbx_strand_id
1 'polypeptide(L)'
;MISERFRATYRFVDGEKEAAMQSVCTDAALGLHFINTAHSQILDGIIGASMIGRDVPLLAEMLAESPAGTRLPAACDEVKVQPAENLSLCPRMYGEWRGMSERLQNALQAEELKKNDEKLYKESGIDPKTHIIAASFRQQTLAYALHKVARACTAEAKAAVARGELPDLSASIEAKAQYCSPYNGICIAIEGLDYTRYQARLLNVNRYLTALDYLRHPTDPPPAGYHIENNTLTFTRYPDHEDEEGMQTVTLPLPGSRL
;
A
#
# COMPACT_ATOMS: atom_id res chain seq x y z
N MET A 1 15.29 -6.86 -4.46
CA MET A 1 14.42 -7.89 -5.08
C MET A 1 14.42 -7.91 -6.61
N ILE A 2 15.16 -7.04 -7.33
CA ILE A 2 15.30 -7.18 -8.79
C ILE A 2 16.02 -8.48 -9.20
N SER A 3 16.90 -8.98 -8.33
CA SER A 3 17.73 -10.18 -8.57
C SER A 3 16.95 -11.49 -8.69
N GLU A 4 15.97 -11.76 -7.83
CA GLU A 4 15.25 -13.05 -7.81
C GLU A 4 14.33 -13.21 -9.02
N ARG A 5 13.69 -12.12 -9.47
CA ARG A 5 12.88 -12.12 -10.69
C ARG A 5 13.70 -12.49 -11.92
N PHE A 6 14.85 -11.83 -12.11
CA PHE A 6 15.73 -12.13 -13.24
C PHE A 6 16.26 -13.56 -13.18
N ARG A 7 16.58 -14.05 -11.98
CA ARG A 7 16.99 -15.43 -11.77
C ARG A 7 15.89 -16.42 -12.12
N ALA A 8 14.64 -16.16 -11.73
CA ALA A 8 13.51 -17.00 -12.08
C ALA A 8 13.24 -17.00 -13.59
N THR A 9 13.27 -15.84 -14.25
CA THR A 9 13.16 -15.74 -15.71
C THR A 9 14.27 -16.51 -16.41
N TYR A 10 15.53 -16.36 -15.97
CA TYR A 10 16.66 -17.09 -16.54
C TYR A 10 16.49 -18.61 -16.40
N ARG A 11 16.16 -19.09 -15.20
CA ARG A 11 15.86 -20.51 -14.95
C ARG A 11 14.75 -21.03 -15.85
N PHE A 12 13.69 -20.24 -16.04
CA PHE A 12 12.57 -20.63 -16.89
C PHE A 12 13.01 -20.85 -18.35
N VAL A 13 13.82 -19.91 -18.88
CA VAL A 13 14.38 -19.99 -20.24
C VAL A 13 15.39 -21.14 -20.38
N ASP A 14 16.16 -21.45 -19.33
CA ASP A 14 17.11 -22.56 -19.29
C ASP A 14 16.44 -23.95 -19.14
N GLY A 15 15.10 -23.98 -19.08
CA GLY A 15 14.31 -25.21 -19.01
C GLY A 15 13.95 -25.66 -17.60
N GLU A 16 14.44 -24.98 -16.55
CA GLU A 16 14.04 -25.20 -15.15
C GLU A 16 12.66 -24.58 -14.84
N LYS A 17 11.64 -24.86 -15.69
CA LYS A 17 10.32 -24.19 -15.66
C LYS A 17 9.61 -24.30 -14.31
N GLU A 18 9.59 -25.49 -13.72
CA GLU A 18 8.92 -25.73 -12.43
C GLU A 18 9.61 -24.98 -11.29
N ALA A 19 10.94 -25.06 -11.21
CA ALA A 19 11.73 -24.37 -10.18
C ALA A 19 11.65 -22.84 -10.31
N ALA A 20 11.57 -22.33 -11.54
CA ALA A 20 11.34 -20.92 -11.80
C ALA A 20 9.98 -20.46 -11.27
N MET A 21 8.89 -21.14 -11.65
CA MET A 21 7.55 -20.82 -11.16
C MET A 21 7.45 -20.97 -9.63
N GLN A 22 8.11 -21.97 -9.05
CA GLN A 22 8.15 -22.15 -7.60
C GLN A 22 8.83 -20.97 -6.90
N SER A 23 9.92 -20.45 -7.48
CA SER A 23 10.64 -19.29 -6.93
C SER A 23 9.74 -18.04 -6.94
N VAL A 24 9.02 -17.80 -8.03
CA VAL A 24 8.09 -16.65 -8.13
C VAL A 24 6.92 -16.78 -7.16
N CYS A 25 6.36 -17.97 -6.99
CA CYS A 25 5.30 -18.19 -6.00
C CYS A 25 5.78 -18.04 -4.56
N THR A 26 7.02 -18.42 -4.27
CA THR A 26 7.63 -18.19 -2.95
C THR A 26 7.80 -16.69 -2.67
N ASP A 27 8.21 -15.90 -3.67
CA ASP A 27 8.29 -14.45 -3.55
C ASP A 27 6.90 -13.82 -3.34
N ALA A 28 5.89 -14.26 -4.10
CA ALA A 28 4.51 -13.81 -3.93
C ALA A 28 3.95 -14.16 -2.53
N ALA A 29 4.22 -15.37 -2.03
CA ALA A 29 3.81 -15.78 -0.68
C ALA A 29 4.47 -14.92 0.41
N LEU A 30 5.76 -14.57 0.25
CA LEU A 30 6.43 -13.61 1.11
C LEU A 30 5.77 -12.21 1.03
N GLY A 31 5.34 -11.79 -0.16
CA GLY A 31 4.56 -10.57 -0.34
C GLY A 31 3.25 -10.57 0.45
N LEU A 32 2.51 -11.68 0.44
CA LEU A 32 1.32 -11.85 1.29
C LEU A 32 1.65 -11.86 2.77
N HIS A 33 2.78 -12.45 3.16
CA HIS A 33 3.23 -12.42 4.55
C HIS A 33 3.45 -10.97 5.03
N PHE A 34 4.12 -10.13 4.22
CA PHE A 34 4.25 -8.70 4.54
C PHE A 34 2.91 -8.00 4.66
N ILE A 35 1.94 -8.31 3.80
CA ILE A 35 0.60 -7.73 3.90
C ILE A 35 -0.08 -8.19 5.19
N ASN A 36 -0.03 -9.48 5.51
CA ASN A 36 -0.82 -10.05 6.60
C ASN A 36 -0.25 -9.78 8.00
N THR A 37 1.07 -9.57 8.10
CA THR A 37 1.74 -9.32 9.39
C THR A 37 1.93 -7.85 9.73
N ALA A 38 1.75 -6.97 8.75
CA ALA A 38 1.98 -5.55 8.91
C ALA A 38 0.79 -4.87 9.61
N HIS A 39 0.74 -5.07 10.92
CA HIS A 39 -0.26 -4.49 11.81
C HIS A 39 0.05 -3.04 12.23
N SER A 40 1.18 -2.48 11.81
CA SER A 40 1.56 -1.12 12.22
C SER A 40 2.40 -0.34 11.21
N GLN A 41 2.79 -0.89 10.06
CA GLN A 41 3.64 -0.15 9.11
C GLN A 41 3.03 -0.17 7.71
N ILE A 42 2.92 1.01 7.10
CA ILE A 42 2.48 1.15 5.71
C ILE A 42 3.52 0.54 4.77
N LEU A 43 4.81 0.72 5.07
CA LEU A 43 5.91 0.30 4.21
C LEU A 43 5.86 -1.19 3.86
N ASP A 44 5.65 -2.06 4.85
CA ASP A 44 5.56 -3.50 4.63
C ASP A 44 4.40 -3.86 3.69
N GLY A 45 3.24 -3.21 3.86
CA GLY A 45 2.09 -3.39 2.97
C GLY A 45 2.38 -2.96 1.54
N ILE A 46 3.12 -1.86 1.35
CA ILE A 46 3.57 -1.41 0.01
C ILE A 46 4.52 -2.43 -0.60
N ILE A 47 5.51 -2.90 0.17
CA ILE A 47 6.48 -3.88 -0.29
C ILE A 47 5.75 -5.14 -0.76
N GLY A 48 4.87 -5.67 0.08
CA GLY A 48 4.08 -6.87 -0.25
C GLY A 48 3.18 -6.66 -1.47
N ALA A 49 2.45 -5.54 -1.55
CA ALA A 49 1.61 -5.24 -2.71
C ALA A 49 2.43 -5.12 -4.01
N SER A 50 3.63 -4.55 -3.91
CA SER A 50 4.54 -4.39 -5.03
C SER A 50 5.12 -5.73 -5.50
N MET A 51 5.34 -6.69 -4.58
CA MET A 51 5.73 -8.06 -4.93
C MET A 51 4.62 -8.74 -5.72
N ILE A 52 3.38 -8.77 -5.19
CA ILE A 52 2.22 -9.36 -5.87
C ILE A 52 2.00 -8.75 -7.26
N GLY A 53 2.04 -7.42 -7.38
CA GLY A 53 1.85 -6.71 -8.64
C GLY A 53 2.93 -7.00 -9.70
N ARG A 54 4.09 -7.57 -9.31
CA ARG A 54 5.14 -8.01 -10.24
C ARG A 54 5.12 -9.51 -10.50
N ASP A 55 4.89 -10.30 -9.47
CA ASP A 55 5.02 -11.75 -9.51
C ASP A 55 3.83 -12.41 -10.22
N VAL A 56 2.62 -11.89 -10.02
CA VAL A 56 1.43 -12.39 -10.72
C VAL A 56 1.54 -12.21 -12.24
N PRO A 57 1.89 -11.03 -12.78
CA PRO A 57 2.13 -10.89 -14.21
C PRO A 57 3.23 -11.83 -14.72
N LEU A 58 4.34 -11.99 -13.98
CA LEU A 58 5.40 -12.91 -14.39
C LEU A 58 4.93 -14.37 -14.45
N LEU A 59 4.13 -14.81 -13.48
CA LEU A 59 3.53 -16.15 -13.49
C LEU A 59 2.61 -16.33 -14.69
N ALA A 60 1.82 -15.31 -15.06
CA ALA A 60 0.97 -15.36 -16.24
C ALA A 60 1.80 -15.56 -17.53
N GLU A 61 2.90 -14.82 -17.66
CA GLU A 61 3.84 -14.95 -18.79
C GLU A 61 4.46 -16.35 -18.86
N MET A 62 4.92 -16.89 -17.72
CA MET A 62 5.46 -18.26 -17.64
C MET A 62 4.41 -19.34 -18.00
N LEU A 63 3.15 -19.17 -17.57
CA LEU A 63 2.06 -20.06 -17.91
C LEU A 63 1.70 -19.99 -19.40
N ALA A 64 1.79 -18.82 -20.01
CA ALA A 64 1.53 -18.64 -21.45
C ALA A 64 2.54 -19.38 -22.33
N GLU A 65 3.79 -19.49 -21.88
CA GLU A 65 4.90 -20.23 -22.53
C GLU A 65 5.01 -21.69 -22.07
N SER A 66 4.02 -22.18 -21.33
CA SER A 66 3.94 -23.56 -20.86
C SER A 66 2.76 -24.30 -21.51
N PRO A 67 2.82 -25.65 -21.61
CA PRO A 67 1.69 -26.44 -22.11
C PRO A 67 0.36 -26.05 -21.46
N ALA A 68 -0.69 -25.98 -22.27
CA ALA A 68 -2.04 -25.74 -21.74
C ALA A 68 -2.36 -26.80 -20.67
N GLY A 69 -2.89 -26.36 -19.52
CA GLY A 69 -3.14 -27.23 -18.37
C GLY A 69 -1.93 -27.47 -17.46
N THR A 70 -0.80 -26.78 -17.67
CA THR A 70 0.33 -26.78 -16.72
C THR A 70 -0.17 -26.33 -15.35
N ARG A 71 0.01 -27.19 -14.35
CA ARG A 71 -0.33 -26.85 -12.96
C ARG A 71 0.77 -26.01 -12.35
N LEU A 72 0.37 -24.98 -11.61
CA LEU A 72 1.29 -24.23 -10.79
C LEU A 72 1.88 -25.09 -9.66
N PRO A 73 3.12 -24.86 -9.23
CA PRO A 73 3.73 -25.56 -8.10
C PRO A 73 2.93 -25.36 -6.79
N ALA A 74 3.06 -26.32 -5.87
CA ALA A 74 2.38 -26.27 -4.56
C ALA A 74 2.72 -25.01 -3.74
N ALA A 75 3.90 -24.40 -3.95
CA ALA A 75 4.24 -23.12 -3.33
C ALA A 75 3.25 -21.98 -3.67
N CYS A 76 2.53 -22.10 -4.79
CA CYS A 76 1.51 -21.14 -5.20
C CYS A 76 0.20 -21.33 -4.42
N ASP A 77 0.00 -22.45 -3.71
CA ASP A 77 -1.23 -22.70 -2.96
C ASP A 77 -1.44 -21.67 -1.86
N GLU A 78 -0.38 -21.07 -1.30
CA GLU A 78 -0.49 -20.00 -0.31
C GLU A 78 -0.89 -18.65 -0.93
N VAL A 79 -0.68 -18.49 -2.25
CA VAL A 79 -0.96 -17.28 -3.00
C VAL A 79 -2.44 -17.26 -3.40
N LYS A 80 -3.29 -16.77 -2.49
CA LYS A 80 -4.76 -16.69 -2.65
C LYS A 80 -5.26 -15.28 -2.35
N VAL A 81 -6.46 -14.96 -2.87
CA VAL A 81 -7.21 -13.74 -2.54
C VAL A 81 -7.27 -13.54 -1.03
N GLN A 82 -7.04 -12.30 -0.59
CA GLN A 82 -6.97 -11.93 0.81
C GLN A 82 -8.32 -11.40 1.33
N PRO A 83 -8.63 -11.59 2.62
CA PRO A 83 -9.76 -10.93 3.25
C PRO A 83 -9.54 -9.41 3.26
N ALA A 84 -10.63 -8.64 3.18
CA ALA A 84 -10.57 -7.18 3.04
C ALA A 84 -9.87 -6.50 4.23
N GLU A 85 -9.94 -7.10 5.41
CA GLU A 85 -9.28 -6.66 6.63
C GLU A 85 -7.76 -6.56 6.46
N ASN A 86 -7.15 -7.50 5.74
CA ASN A 86 -5.70 -7.52 5.49
C ASN A 86 -5.27 -6.41 4.51
N LEU A 87 -6.22 -5.97 3.67
CA LEU A 87 -6.02 -4.91 2.69
C LEU A 87 -6.43 -3.53 3.20
N SER A 88 -6.95 -3.44 4.43
CA SER A 88 -7.30 -2.16 5.03
C SER A 88 -6.05 -1.39 5.47
N LEU A 89 -6.01 -0.10 5.19
CA LEU A 89 -4.99 0.79 5.71
C LEU A 89 -5.18 1.08 7.21
N CYS A 90 -6.40 0.91 7.75
CA CYS A 90 -6.72 1.21 9.16
C CYS A 90 -5.71 0.66 10.19
N PRO A 91 -5.41 -0.66 10.23
CA PRO A 91 -4.44 -1.18 11.21
C PRO A 91 -3.05 -0.54 11.03
N ARG A 92 -2.66 -0.21 9.81
CA ARG A 92 -1.35 0.36 9.48
C ARG A 92 -1.21 1.82 9.88
N MET A 93 -2.32 2.58 9.86
CA MET A 93 -2.34 3.99 10.26
C MET A 93 -1.96 4.20 11.73
N TYR A 94 -2.07 3.17 12.57
CA TYR A 94 -1.65 3.27 13.97
C TYR A 94 -0.15 3.52 14.12
N GLY A 95 0.71 2.86 13.34
CA GLY A 95 2.16 3.12 13.45
C GLY A 95 2.59 4.42 12.79
N GLU A 96 1.91 4.87 11.73
CA GLU A 96 2.10 6.22 11.20
C GLU A 96 1.78 7.28 12.27
N TRP A 97 0.63 7.13 12.93
CA TRP A 97 0.27 7.97 14.06
C TRP A 97 1.34 7.95 15.15
N ARG A 98 1.75 6.76 15.59
CA ARG A 98 2.80 6.60 16.62
C ARG A 98 4.08 7.31 16.22
N GLY A 99 4.60 7.05 15.02
CA GLY A 99 5.83 7.67 14.54
C GLY A 99 5.73 9.19 14.38
N MET A 100 4.60 9.71 13.91
CA MET A 100 4.36 11.17 13.87
C MET A 100 4.30 11.74 15.29
N SER A 101 3.54 11.10 16.18
CA SER A 101 3.33 11.56 17.55
C SER A 101 4.62 11.61 18.36
N GLU A 102 5.47 10.58 18.25
CA GLU A 102 6.75 10.51 18.94
C GLU A 102 7.71 11.61 18.47
N ARG A 103 7.82 11.84 17.16
CA ARG A 103 8.66 12.92 16.62
C ARG A 103 8.21 14.30 17.12
N LEU A 104 6.90 14.54 17.14
CA LEU A 104 6.30 15.78 17.61
C LEU A 104 6.47 15.96 19.13
N GLN A 105 6.30 14.90 19.92
CA GLN A 105 6.51 14.92 21.38
C GLN A 105 7.98 15.13 21.74
N ASN A 106 8.92 14.45 21.08
CA ASN A 106 10.35 14.64 21.29
C ASN A 106 10.77 16.08 20.96
N ALA A 107 10.20 16.68 19.90
CA ALA A 107 10.43 18.09 19.57
C ALA A 107 9.90 19.05 20.65
N LEU A 108 8.74 18.75 21.25
CA LEU A 108 8.21 19.51 22.38
C LEU A 108 9.13 19.40 23.62
N GLN A 109 9.54 18.18 23.98
CA GLN A 109 10.37 17.95 25.16
C GLN A 109 11.76 18.58 25.04
N ALA A 110 12.39 18.52 23.85
CA ALA A 110 13.68 19.17 23.60
C ALA A 110 13.62 20.69 23.77
N GLU A 111 12.47 21.31 23.48
CA GLU A 111 12.27 22.74 23.64
C GLU A 111 12.00 23.13 25.10
N GLU A 112 11.24 22.31 25.84
CA GLU A 112 11.05 22.47 27.28
C GLU A 112 12.38 22.38 28.06
N LEU A 113 13.26 21.45 27.67
CA LEU A 113 14.60 21.34 28.25
C LEU A 113 15.43 22.61 28.01
N LYS A 114 15.37 23.19 26.81
CA LYS A 114 16.05 24.46 26.49
C LYS A 114 15.48 25.65 27.28
N LYS A 115 14.19 25.64 27.59
CA LYS A 115 13.55 26.68 28.43
C LYS A 115 14.00 26.60 29.88
N ASN A 116 14.19 25.39 30.41
CA ASN A 116 14.63 25.18 31.79
C ASN A 116 16.13 25.48 32.00
N ASP A 117 16.89 25.58 30.92
CA ASP A 117 18.27 26.07 30.94
C ASP A 117 18.29 27.59 30.66
N GLU A 118 18.48 28.39 31.72
CA GLU A 118 18.47 29.86 31.62
C GLU A 118 19.50 30.43 30.63
N LYS A 119 20.62 29.74 30.42
CA LYS A 119 21.68 30.19 29.52
C LYS A 119 21.26 29.95 28.07
N LEU A 120 20.82 28.73 27.76
CA LEU A 120 20.31 28.36 26.43
C LEU A 120 19.05 29.14 26.05
N TYR A 121 18.16 29.41 27.02
CA TYR A 121 16.97 30.22 26.80
C TYR A 121 17.32 31.67 26.44
N LYS A 122 18.24 32.31 27.19
CA LYS A 122 18.71 33.67 26.90
C LYS A 122 19.49 33.74 25.57
N GLU A 123 20.31 32.74 25.27
CA GLU A 123 21.08 32.64 24.02
C GLU A 123 20.20 32.38 22.79
N SER A 124 19.02 31.78 22.97
CA SER A 124 18.09 31.50 21.86
C SER A 124 17.52 32.78 21.23
N GLY A 125 17.42 33.88 21.98
CA GLY A 125 16.86 35.16 21.52
C GLY A 125 15.35 35.12 21.18
N ILE A 126 14.65 34.03 21.54
CA ILE A 126 13.22 33.84 21.22
C ILE A 126 12.34 34.41 22.35
N ASP A 127 11.41 35.29 22.00
CA ASP A 127 10.44 35.86 22.96
C ASP A 127 9.52 34.76 23.56
N PRO A 128 9.20 34.81 24.88
CA PRO A 128 8.30 33.84 25.52
C PRO A 128 6.95 33.61 24.83
N LYS A 129 6.38 34.63 24.16
CA LYS A 129 5.10 34.47 23.44
C LYS A 129 5.26 33.62 22.17
N THR A 130 6.40 33.74 21.49
CA THR A 130 6.74 32.91 20.32
C THR A 130 6.84 31.43 20.70
N HIS A 131 7.35 31.11 21.89
CA HIS A 131 7.36 29.74 22.42
C HIS A 131 5.96 29.18 22.69
N ILE A 132 5.06 29.97 23.28
CA ILE A 132 3.67 29.55 23.54
C ILE A 132 2.94 29.26 22.21
N ILE A 133 3.15 30.11 21.20
CA ILE A 133 2.60 29.92 19.86
C ILE A 133 3.15 28.63 19.22
N ALA A 134 4.46 28.39 19.30
CA ALA A 134 5.07 27.17 18.77
C ALA A 134 4.55 25.88 19.44
N ALA A 135 4.41 25.88 20.77
CA ALA A 135 3.83 24.76 21.51
C ALA A 135 2.37 24.51 21.11
N SER A 136 1.55 25.56 21.02
CA SER A 136 0.17 25.47 20.53
C SER A 136 0.10 24.91 19.10
N PHE A 137 0.99 25.35 18.21
CA PHE A 137 1.03 24.84 16.83
C PHE A 137 1.36 23.35 16.79
N ARG A 138 2.30 22.85 17.61
CA ARG A 138 2.59 21.41 17.66
C ARG A 138 1.42 20.59 18.19
N GLN A 139 0.68 21.09 19.19
CA GLN A 139 -0.53 20.41 19.67
C GLN A 139 -1.63 20.34 18.59
N GLN A 140 -1.83 21.44 17.85
CA GLN A 140 -2.74 21.45 16.69
C GLN A 140 -2.30 20.45 15.63
N THR A 141 -0.99 20.38 15.33
CA THR A 141 -0.42 19.41 14.39
C THR A 141 -0.70 17.97 14.82
N LEU A 142 -0.53 17.65 16.11
CA LEU A 142 -0.86 16.32 16.65
C LEU A 142 -2.34 15.99 16.50
N ALA A 143 -3.23 16.91 16.86
CA ALA A 143 -4.68 16.71 16.73
C ALA A 143 -5.10 16.50 15.27
N TYR A 144 -4.58 17.33 14.36
CA TYR A 144 -4.88 17.22 12.94
C TYR A 144 -4.30 15.95 12.30
N ALA A 145 -3.08 15.56 12.67
CA ALA A 145 -2.48 14.30 12.24
C ALA A 145 -3.34 13.10 12.68
N LEU A 146 -3.77 13.07 13.95
CA LEU A 146 -4.66 12.01 14.46
C LEU A 146 -5.98 11.97 13.67
N HIS A 147 -6.56 13.13 13.40
CA HIS A 147 -7.79 13.22 12.61
C HIS A 147 -7.58 12.62 11.20
N LYS A 148 -6.51 13.00 10.50
CA LYS A 148 -6.21 12.46 9.15
C LYS A 148 -6.02 10.95 9.16
N VAL A 149 -5.19 10.43 10.06
CA VAL A 149 -4.86 8.99 10.08
C VAL A 149 -6.05 8.13 10.52
N ALA A 150 -6.95 8.66 11.37
CA ALA A 150 -8.16 7.96 11.81
C ALA A 150 -9.19 7.77 10.69
N ARG A 151 -9.12 8.52 9.58
CA ARG A 151 -10.08 8.41 8.46
C ARG A 151 -10.08 7.03 7.82
N ALA A 152 -8.92 6.39 7.71
CA ALA A 152 -8.82 5.02 7.20
C ALA A 152 -9.59 4.01 8.07
N CYS A 153 -9.89 4.37 9.32
CA CYS A 153 -10.54 3.52 10.31
C CYS A 153 -12.04 3.77 10.50
N THR A 154 -12.65 4.70 9.75
CA THR A 154 -14.10 4.94 9.84
C THR A 154 -14.90 3.72 9.35
N ALA A 155 -16.17 3.64 9.73
CA ALA A 155 -17.05 2.56 9.29
C ALA A 155 -17.23 2.59 7.77
N GLU A 156 -17.33 3.79 7.19
CA GLU A 156 -17.47 4.03 5.75
C GLU A 156 -16.23 3.56 5.00
N ALA A 157 -15.03 3.90 5.50
CA ALA A 157 -13.78 3.49 4.88
C ALA A 157 -13.59 1.98 4.91
N LYS A 158 -13.89 1.33 6.05
CA LYS A 158 -13.85 -0.12 6.18
C LYS A 158 -14.87 -0.80 5.26
N ALA A 159 -16.07 -0.25 5.16
CA ALA A 159 -17.11 -0.80 4.29
C ALA A 159 -16.75 -0.67 2.80
N ALA A 160 -16.12 0.44 2.39
CA ALA A 160 -15.60 0.59 1.03
C ALA A 160 -14.53 -0.46 0.73
N VAL A 161 -13.54 -0.63 1.61
CA VAL A 161 -12.50 -1.65 1.46
C VAL A 161 -13.10 -3.07 1.40
N ALA A 162 -14.13 -3.37 2.20
CA ALA A 162 -14.85 -4.64 2.17
C ALA A 162 -15.53 -4.92 0.82
N ARG A 163 -15.92 -3.88 0.07
CA ARG A 163 -16.44 -4.00 -1.30
C ARG A 163 -15.34 -3.97 -2.37
N GLY A 164 -14.07 -3.86 -1.99
CA GLY A 164 -12.96 -3.67 -2.92
C GLY A 164 -12.90 -2.26 -3.53
N GLU A 165 -13.57 -1.30 -2.91
CA GLU A 165 -13.67 0.09 -3.34
C GLU A 165 -12.67 0.97 -2.61
N LEU A 166 -12.16 1.99 -3.32
CA LEU A 166 -11.28 2.99 -2.73
C LEU A 166 -12.06 3.91 -1.78
N PRO A 167 -11.70 3.99 -0.49
CA PRO A 167 -12.36 4.90 0.44
C PRO A 167 -11.94 6.35 0.19
N ASP A 168 -12.83 7.29 0.53
CA ASP A 168 -12.47 8.71 0.54
C ASP A 168 -11.64 9.06 1.78
N LEU A 169 -10.34 9.20 1.59
CA LEU A 169 -9.38 9.59 2.63
C LEU A 169 -9.05 11.09 2.63
N SER A 170 -9.70 11.90 1.80
CA SER A 170 -9.40 13.33 1.63
C SER A 170 -9.88 14.18 2.82
N ALA A 171 -9.00 14.94 3.47
CA ALA A 171 -9.41 15.79 4.58
C ALA A 171 -10.32 16.94 4.10
N SER A 172 -11.43 17.21 4.79
CA SER A 172 -12.28 18.37 4.47
C SER A 172 -11.63 19.66 4.98
N ILE A 173 -11.92 20.77 4.30
CA ILE A 173 -11.40 22.10 4.67
C ILE A 173 -11.89 22.50 6.07
N GLU A 174 -13.13 22.13 6.40
CA GLU A 174 -13.76 22.40 7.70
C GLU A 174 -13.06 21.65 8.83
N ALA A 175 -12.73 20.37 8.61
CA ALA A 175 -12.01 19.57 9.59
C ALA A 175 -10.61 20.15 9.85
N LYS A 176 -9.91 20.60 8.80
CA LYS A 176 -8.63 21.30 8.97
C LYS A 176 -8.78 22.56 9.83
N ALA A 177 -9.78 23.40 9.54
CA ALA A 177 -10.03 24.63 10.29
C ALA A 177 -10.39 24.36 11.77
N GLN A 178 -10.97 23.20 12.08
CA GLN A 178 -11.30 22.79 13.45
C GLN A 178 -10.06 22.42 14.27
N TYR A 179 -9.10 21.71 13.68
CA TYR A 179 -7.93 21.18 14.41
C TYR A 179 -6.67 22.01 14.25
N CYS A 180 -6.58 22.85 13.21
CA CYS A 180 -5.36 23.57 12.93
C CYS A 180 -5.53 25.00 12.38
N SER A 181 -4.73 25.90 12.94
CA SER A 181 -4.63 27.29 12.49
C SER A 181 -4.13 27.36 11.04
N PRO A 182 -4.68 28.26 10.21
CA PRO A 182 -4.18 28.51 8.85
C PRO A 182 -2.74 29.03 8.82
N TYR A 183 -2.24 29.55 9.96
CA TYR A 183 -0.86 30.04 10.09
C TYR A 183 0.14 28.96 10.52
N ASN A 184 -0.32 27.74 10.82
CA ASN A 184 0.55 26.64 11.20
C ASN A 184 1.05 25.90 9.95
N GLY A 185 2.26 26.26 9.49
CA GLY A 185 2.89 25.67 8.31
C GLY A 185 3.08 24.15 8.38
N ILE A 186 3.17 23.55 9.57
CA ILE A 186 3.32 22.10 9.71
C ILE A 186 2.02 21.38 9.33
N CYS A 187 0.85 21.94 9.66
CA CYS A 187 -0.42 21.38 9.24
C CYS A 187 -0.62 21.46 7.73
N ILE A 188 -0.12 22.52 7.08
CA ILE A 188 -0.14 22.64 5.61
C ILE A 188 0.71 21.52 4.99
N ALA A 189 1.88 21.23 5.55
CA ALA A 189 2.70 20.12 5.07
C ALA A 189 2.02 18.75 5.26
N ILE A 190 1.36 18.52 6.40
CA ILE A 190 0.63 17.28 6.68
C ILE A 190 -0.59 17.11 5.78
N GLU A 191 -1.23 18.20 5.36
CA GLU A 191 -2.36 18.18 4.42
C GLU A 191 -1.97 17.50 3.10
N GLY A 192 -0.77 17.77 2.58
CA GLY A 192 -0.25 17.17 1.36
C GLY A 192 0.01 15.65 1.42
N LEU A 193 -0.07 15.02 2.60
CA LEU A 193 0.03 13.57 2.71
C LEU A 193 -1.27 12.91 2.23
N ASP A 194 -1.26 12.36 1.02
CA ASP A 194 -2.37 11.57 0.49
C ASP A 194 -2.13 10.07 0.71
N TYR A 195 -3.03 9.44 1.48
CA TYR A 195 -2.96 8.01 1.76
C TYR A 195 -3.79 7.15 0.80
N THR A 196 -4.54 7.78 -0.11
CA THR A 196 -5.42 7.13 -1.08
C THR A 196 -4.65 6.16 -1.96
N ARG A 197 -3.46 6.56 -2.45
CA ARG A 197 -2.61 5.69 -3.27
C ARG A 197 -2.07 4.47 -2.53
N TYR A 198 -1.82 4.58 -1.22
CA TYR A 198 -1.41 3.41 -0.44
C TYR A 198 -2.54 2.42 -0.28
N GLN A 199 -3.77 2.90 -0.06
CA GLN A 199 -4.95 2.06 -0.03
C GLN A 199 -5.23 1.43 -1.41
N ALA A 200 -5.01 2.16 -2.51
CA ALA A 200 -5.10 1.65 -3.87
C ALA A 200 -4.15 0.46 -4.11
N ARG A 201 -2.87 0.59 -3.70
CA ARG A 201 -1.88 -0.51 -3.79
C ARG A 201 -2.35 -1.77 -3.09
N LEU A 202 -2.91 -1.64 -1.88
CA LEU A 202 -3.42 -2.78 -1.13
C LEU A 202 -4.64 -3.40 -1.82
N LEU A 203 -5.59 -2.60 -2.33
CA LEU A 203 -6.75 -3.12 -3.06
C LEU A 203 -6.36 -3.82 -4.37
N ASN A 204 -5.32 -3.31 -5.04
CA ASN A 204 -4.80 -3.90 -6.27
C ASN A 204 -4.28 -5.33 -6.06
N VAL A 205 -3.84 -5.70 -4.85
CA VAL A 205 -3.43 -7.07 -4.50
C VAL A 205 -4.51 -8.08 -4.86
N ASN A 206 -5.75 -7.88 -4.41
CA ASN A 206 -6.83 -8.81 -4.73
C ASN A 206 -7.23 -8.79 -6.20
N ARG A 207 -6.98 -7.68 -6.91
CA ARG A 207 -7.20 -7.63 -8.35
C ARG A 207 -6.23 -8.56 -9.09
N TYR A 208 -4.96 -8.56 -8.70
CA TYR A 208 -3.96 -9.49 -9.21
C TYR A 208 -4.23 -10.93 -8.75
N LEU A 209 -4.55 -11.17 -7.49
CA LEU A 209 -4.77 -12.53 -6.97
C LEU A 209 -6.01 -13.19 -7.57
N THR A 210 -7.07 -12.42 -7.82
CA THR A 210 -8.26 -12.90 -8.55
C THR A 210 -7.88 -13.27 -9.99
N ALA A 211 -7.00 -12.49 -10.63
CA ALA A 211 -6.48 -12.82 -11.96
C ALA A 211 -5.68 -14.13 -11.94
N LEU A 212 -4.79 -14.31 -10.95
CA LEU A 212 -4.00 -15.53 -10.80
C LEU A 212 -4.88 -16.76 -10.54
N ASP A 213 -5.90 -16.61 -9.70
CA ASP A 213 -6.85 -17.68 -9.39
C ASP A 213 -7.60 -18.14 -10.65
N TYR A 214 -8.03 -17.18 -11.48
CA TYR A 214 -8.60 -17.48 -12.78
C TYR A 214 -7.62 -18.17 -13.73
N LEU A 215 -6.35 -17.72 -13.80
CA LEU A 215 -5.33 -18.33 -14.67
C LEU A 215 -5.00 -19.78 -14.29
N ARG A 216 -5.32 -20.24 -13.07
CA ARG A 216 -5.24 -21.66 -12.68
C ARG A 216 -6.36 -22.51 -13.28
N HIS A 217 -7.50 -21.89 -13.58
CA HIS A 217 -8.72 -22.53 -14.06
C HIS A 217 -9.34 -21.72 -15.22
N PRO A 218 -8.64 -21.54 -16.35
CA PRO A 218 -9.04 -20.59 -17.40
C PRO A 218 -10.31 -21.02 -18.17
N THR A 219 -10.88 -22.18 -17.88
CA THR A 219 -12.15 -22.66 -18.47
C THR A 219 -13.38 -22.15 -17.74
N ASP A 220 -13.22 -21.58 -16.54
CA ASP A 220 -14.31 -21.06 -15.75
C ASP A 220 -14.81 -19.72 -16.33
N PRO A 221 -16.04 -19.28 -15.99
CA PRO A 221 -16.47 -17.92 -16.31
C PRO A 221 -15.52 -16.90 -15.67
N PRO A 222 -15.05 -15.88 -16.41
CA PRO A 222 -14.17 -14.86 -15.83
C PRO A 222 -14.90 -14.12 -14.69
N PRO A 223 -14.18 -13.74 -13.61
CA PRO A 223 -14.78 -12.99 -12.51
C PRO A 223 -15.36 -11.65 -12.96
N ALA A 224 -16.28 -11.07 -12.18
CA ALA A 224 -16.87 -9.78 -12.50
C ALA A 224 -15.78 -8.69 -12.66
N GLY A 225 -15.84 -7.94 -13.77
CA GLY A 225 -14.83 -6.93 -14.11
C GLY A 225 -13.55 -7.47 -14.77
N TYR A 226 -13.52 -8.77 -15.09
CA TYR A 226 -12.48 -9.43 -15.87
C TYR A 226 -13.06 -9.86 -17.21
N HIS A 227 -12.31 -9.63 -18.27
CA HIS A 227 -12.74 -9.87 -19.63
C HIS A 227 -11.68 -10.68 -20.39
N ILE A 228 -12.14 -11.59 -21.24
CA ILE A 228 -11.26 -12.39 -22.09
C ILE A 228 -11.37 -11.87 -23.51
N GLU A 229 -10.25 -11.41 -24.06
CA GLU A 229 -10.16 -10.98 -25.45
C GLU A 229 -8.80 -11.40 -26.01
N ASN A 230 -8.78 -11.95 -27.23
CA ASN A 230 -7.53 -12.29 -27.96
C ASN A 230 -6.51 -13.10 -27.13
N ASN A 231 -6.96 -14.18 -26.46
CA ASN A 231 -6.13 -15.02 -25.58
C ASN A 231 -5.48 -14.27 -24.40
N THR A 232 -6.09 -13.18 -23.95
CA THR A 232 -5.66 -12.43 -22.78
C THR A 232 -6.81 -12.20 -21.81
N LEU A 233 -6.48 -12.19 -20.53
CA LEU A 233 -7.33 -11.75 -19.44
C LEU A 233 -7.05 -10.26 -19.17
N THR A 234 -8.07 -9.42 -19.32
CA THR A 234 -7.99 -7.98 -19.07
C THR A 234 -8.85 -7.60 -17.87
N PHE A 235 -8.30 -6.75 -17.01
CA PHE A 235 -8.99 -6.16 -15.86
C PHE A 235 -8.45 -4.75 -15.58
N THR A 236 -9.06 -4.04 -14.64
CA THR A 236 -8.58 -2.72 -14.23
C THR A 236 -8.06 -2.72 -12.81
N ARG A 237 -7.06 -1.87 -12.53
CA ARG A 237 -6.52 -1.58 -11.19
C ARG A 237 -6.60 -0.09 -10.87
N TYR A 238 -6.59 0.26 -9.60
CA TYR A 238 -6.50 1.65 -9.17
C TYR A 238 -5.11 2.22 -9.53
N PRO A 239 -5.01 3.54 -9.77
CA PRO A 239 -3.72 4.18 -9.95
C PRO A 239 -2.93 4.12 -8.63
N ASP A 240 -1.67 3.71 -8.71
CA ASP A 240 -0.79 3.57 -7.55
C ASP A 240 0.56 4.31 -7.70
N HIS A 241 0.80 4.95 -8.84
CA HIS A 241 1.90 5.88 -9.10
C HIS A 241 1.40 7.32 -9.26
N GLU A 242 2.34 8.29 -9.22
CA GLU A 242 1.96 9.71 -9.19
C GLU A 242 1.47 10.26 -10.52
N ASP A 243 1.98 9.68 -11.59
CA ASP A 243 1.74 9.99 -12.99
C ASP A 243 0.56 9.21 -13.59
N GLU A 244 -0.07 8.31 -12.81
CA GLU A 244 -1.23 7.55 -13.25
C GLU A 244 -2.54 8.29 -12.93
N GLU A 245 -3.38 8.48 -13.96
CA GLU A 245 -4.73 9.02 -13.82
C GLU A 245 -5.78 7.98 -14.21
N GLY A 246 -6.87 7.92 -13.45
CA GLY A 246 -7.96 6.98 -13.67
C GLY A 246 -7.59 5.52 -13.41
N MET A 247 -8.53 4.63 -13.70
CA MET A 247 -8.30 3.18 -13.60
C MET A 247 -7.30 2.74 -14.66
N GLN A 248 -6.32 1.93 -14.27
CA GLN A 248 -5.27 1.41 -15.16
C GLN A 248 -5.68 0.04 -15.68
N THR A 249 -5.57 -0.16 -17.00
CA THR A 249 -5.82 -1.47 -17.61
C THR A 249 -4.62 -2.39 -17.42
N VAL A 250 -4.89 -3.64 -17.01
CA VAL A 250 -3.91 -4.72 -16.91
C VAL A 250 -4.34 -5.84 -17.83
N THR A 251 -3.41 -6.36 -18.62
CA THR A 251 -3.64 -7.46 -19.56
C THR A 251 -2.63 -8.56 -19.27
N LEU A 252 -3.12 -9.78 -19.03
CA LEU A 252 -2.33 -10.96 -18.75
C LEU A 252 -2.58 -12.04 -19.82
N PRO A 253 -1.56 -12.71 -20.35
CA PRO A 253 -1.80 -13.79 -21.32
C PRO A 253 -2.44 -15.02 -20.66
N LEU A 254 -3.27 -15.75 -21.41
CA LEU A 254 -3.83 -17.01 -20.96
C LEU A 254 -2.78 -18.15 -21.01
N PRO A 255 -2.92 -19.20 -20.18
CA PRO A 255 -2.00 -20.34 -20.21
C PRO A 255 -1.95 -21.02 -21.58
N GLY A 256 -0.74 -21.37 -22.04
CA GLY A 256 -0.51 -22.01 -23.34
C GLY A 256 -0.79 -21.15 -24.58
N SER A 257 -1.03 -19.84 -24.42
CA SER A 257 -1.35 -18.94 -25.54
C SER A 257 -0.16 -18.59 -26.45
N ARG A 258 1.07 -18.94 -26.06
CA ARG A 258 2.31 -18.58 -26.76
C ARG A 258 3.20 -19.77 -27.13
N LEU A 259 2.62 -20.97 -27.11
CA LEU A 259 3.27 -22.19 -27.61
C LEU A 259 3.17 -22.34 -29.13
#